data_AF-A0A9Q3CMT1-F1
#
_entry.id   AF-A0A9Q3CMT1-F1
#
_cell.length_a   1.000
_cell.length_b   1.000
_cell.length_c   1.000
_cell.angle_alpha   90.00
_cell.angle_beta   90.00
_cell.angle_gamma   90.00
#
_symmetry.space_group_name_H-M   'P 1'
#
loop_
_entity.id
_entity.type
_entity.pdbx_description
1 polymer ?
#
loop_
_entity_poly.entity_id
_entity_poly.type
_entity_poly.pdbx_seq_one_letter_code
_entity_poly.pdbx_strand_id
1 'polypeptide(L)'
;MPLVKELKEIWQGYHFSPTSTVPSGSFICDAILTAIADVVAMRKLTGFISHSGNQFCNFCTIRKAQIEEIGPQFHYRCSYQNHKSTIVKWLWASPQQRKAISSEYGVRYSILEGLPYWDATRIVNLDIMHNLILVILKDHAAFKLCIPESK
;
A
#
# COMPACT_ATOMS: atom_id res chain seq x y z
N MET A 1 -5.50 11.58 -15.18
CA MET A 1 -4.08 11.25 -14.92
C MET A 1 -3.65 10.20 -15.94
N PRO A 2 -2.64 10.47 -16.77
CA PRO A 2 -2.27 9.62 -17.91
C PRO A 2 -1.85 8.20 -17.50
N LEU A 3 -1.01 8.06 -16.47
CA LEU A 3 -0.46 6.76 -16.04
C LEU A 3 -1.52 5.68 -15.73
N VAL A 4 -2.55 6.00 -14.93
CA VAL A 4 -3.58 4.98 -14.57
C VAL A 4 -4.43 4.59 -15.78
N LYS A 5 -4.60 5.50 -16.74
CA LYS A 5 -5.29 5.20 -17.99
C LYS A 5 -4.43 4.25 -18.84
N GLU A 6 -3.16 4.56 -19.04
CA GLU A 6 -2.20 3.72 -19.77
C GLU A 6 -2.10 2.32 -19.14
N LEU A 7 -1.97 2.22 -17.82
CA LEU A 7 -1.92 0.93 -17.11
C LEU A 7 -3.21 0.11 -17.25
N LYS A 8 -4.36 0.75 -17.44
CA LYS A 8 -5.62 0.05 -17.74
C LYS A 8 -5.64 -0.46 -19.16
N GLU A 9 -5.14 0.32 -20.11
CA GLU A 9 -5.05 -0.08 -21.52
C GLU A 9 -4.07 -1.24 -21.69
N ILE A 10 -2.88 -1.17 -21.06
CA ILE A 10 -1.89 -2.25 -21.08
C ILE A 10 -2.44 -3.53 -20.43
N TRP A 11 -3.31 -3.40 -19.42
CA TRP A 11 -3.98 -4.55 -18.83
C TRP A 11 -5.00 -5.22 -19.76
N GLN A 12 -5.69 -4.46 -20.62
CA GLN A 12 -6.52 -5.06 -21.68
C GLN A 12 -5.68 -5.78 -22.73
N GLY A 13 -4.42 -5.38 -22.86
CA GLY A 13 -3.40 -5.99 -23.68
C GLY A 13 -3.19 -5.28 -25.01
N TYR A 14 -1.99 -5.44 -25.55
CA TYR A 14 -1.59 -4.90 -26.84
C TYR A 14 -1.04 -5.98 -27.75
N HIS A 15 -1.41 -5.89 -29.03
CA HIS A 15 -0.82 -6.69 -30.09
C HIS A 15 0.40 -5.97 -30.65
N PHE A 16 1.55 -6.60 -30.52
CA PHE A 16 2.79 -6.21 -31.17
C PHE A 16 2.85 -6.82 -32.56
N SER A 17 3.38 -6.05 -33.52
CA SER A 17 3.58 -6.51 -34.88
C SER A 17 4.51 -7.72 -34.92
N PRO A 18 4.35 -8.62 -35.91
CA PRO A 18 5.27 -9.71 -36.16
C PRO A 18 6.74 -9.30 -36.13
N THR A 19 7.56 -10.13 -35.48
CA THR A 19 9.02 -10.01 -35.49
C THR A 19 9.61 -11.20 -36.22
N SER A 20 10.91 -11.16 -36.57
CA SER A 20 11.59 -12.31 -37.20
C SER A 20 11.54 -13.57 -36.33
N THR A 21 11.47 -13.41 -35.01
CA THR A 21 11.37 -14.51 -34.03
C THR A 21 9.93 -14.92 -33.73
N VAL A 22 8.96 -14.02 -33.89
CA VAL A 22 7.53 -14.30 -33.67
C VAL A 22 6.70 -13.81 -34.87
N PRO A 23 6.59 -14.64 -35.94
CA PRO A 23 5.90 -14.25 -37.17
C PRO A 23 4.39 -14.01 -37.02
N SER A 24 3.76 -14.52 -35.95
CA SER A 24 2.36 -14.28 -35.61
C SER A 24 2.11 -12.95 -34.89
N GLY A 25 3.17 -12.21 -34.55
CA GLY A 25 3.08 -11.13 -33.57
C GLY A 25 2.94 -11.66 -32.15
N SER A 26 2.87 -10.77 -31.17
CA SER A 26 2.75 -11.13 -29.75
C SER A 26 1.66 -10.31 -29.09
N PHE A 27 0.92 -10.94 -28.16
CA PHE A 27 -0.05 -10.26 -27.32
C PHE A 27 0.51 -10.18 -25.90
N ILE A 28 0.58 -8.98 -25.35
CA ILE A 28 1.16 -8.73 -24.02
C ILE A 28 0.17 -7.96 -23.17
N CYS A 29 0.02 -8.40 -21.91
CA CYS A 29 -0.67 -7.67 -20.84
C CYS A 29 0.30 -7.47 -19.68
N ASP A 30 0.34 -6.25 -19.12
CA ASP A 30 1.17 -5.94 -17.94
C ASP A 30 0.31 -5.58 -16.74
N ALA A 31 0.82 -5.94 -15.56
CA ALA A 31 0.23 -5.59 -14.28
C ALA A 31 1.32 -5.24 -13.26
N ILE A 32 0.99 -4.33 -12.35
CA ILE A 32 1.85 -4.05 -11.19
C ILE A 32 1.69 -5.20 -10.19
N LEU A 33 2.76 -5.96 -9.99
CA LEU A 33 2.78 -7.10 -9.06
C LEU A 33 3.10 -6.70 -7.62
N THR A 34 3.97 -5.71 -7.44
CA THR A 34 4.47 -5.29 -6.13
C THR A 34 4.86 -3.82 -6.14
N ALA A 35 4.74 -3.17 -4.99
CA ALA A 35 5.30 -1.86 -4.73
C ALA A 35 6.27 -1.95 -3.56
N ILE A 36 7.49 -1.46 -3.76
CA ILE A 36 8.52 -1.37 -2.72
C ILE A 36 8.77 0.10 -2.46
N ALA A 37 8.58 0.54 -1.23
CA ALA A 37 8.86 1.91 -0.81
C ALA A 37 9.02 2.02 0.71
N ASP A 38 9.50 3.17 1.18
CA ASP A 38 9.38 3.53 2.59
C ASP A 38 7.90 3.61 3.03
N VAL A 39 7.65 3.62 4.34
CA VAL A 39 6.28 3.65 4.88
C VAL A 39 5.48 4.88 4.44
N VAL A 40 6.13 6.04 4.26
CA VAL A 40 5.45 7.30 3.92
C VAL A 40 5.00 7.31 2.46
N ALA A 41 5.90 6.94 1.55
CA ALA A 41 5.63 6.78 0.14
C ALA A 41 4.58 5.69 -0.07
N MET A 42 4.69 4.56 0.63
CA MET A 42 3.74 3.47 0.53
C MET A 42 2.32 3.88 0.90
N ARG A 43 2.15 4.63 2.01
CA ARG A 43 0.86 5.18 2.44
C ARG A 43 0.24 6.12 1.41
N LYS A 44 1.05 6.96 0.76
CA LYS A 44 0.57 7.83 -0.32
C LYS A 44 0.12 7.03 -1.54
N LEU A 45 0.87 6.01 -1.91
CA LEU A 45 0.64 5.14 -3.05
C LEU A 45 -0.66 4.32 -2.89
N THR A 46 -0.85 3.75 -1.71
CA THR A 46 -1.98 2.84 -1.39
C THR A 46 -3.21 3.54 -0.83
N GLY A 47 -3.07 4.77 -0.32
CA GLY A 47 -4.16 5.47 0.34
C GLY A 47 -4.34 5.12 1.82
N PHE A 48 -3.42 4.36 2.44
CA PHE A 48 -3.38 4.26 3.90
C PHE A 48 -2.99 5.61 4.54
N ILE A 49 -3.52 5.91 5.72
CA ILE A 49 -3.17 7.14 6.44
C ILE A 49 -1.93 6.97 7.32
N SER A 50 -1.45 8.08 7.87
CA SER A 50 -0.28 8.11 8.74
C SER A 50 -0.55 7.49 10.12
N HIS A 51 0.49 7.46 10.96
CA HIS A 51 0.45 7.00 12.34
C HIS A 51 -0.56 7.73 13.26
N SER A 52 -1.17 8.83 12.80
CA SER A 52 -2.20 9.56 13.56
C SER A 52 -3.59 8.94 13.45
N GLY A 53 -3.79 7.95 12.58
CA GLY A 53 -5.06 7.23 12.41
C GLY A 53 -5.42 6.30 13.56
N ASN A 54 -6.72 5.97 13.69
CA ASN A 54 -7.16 4.91 14.60
C ASN A 54 -6.62 3.56 14.11
N GLN A 55 -6.83 3.23 12.84
CA GLN A 55 -6.11 2.17 12.13
C GLN A 55 -4.94 2.79 11.37
N PHE A 56 -3.71 2.43 11.73
CA PHE A 56 -2.49 3.11 11.24
C PHE A 56 -1.53 2.19 10.46
N CYS A 57 -1.77 0.89 10.51
CA CYS A 57 -0.93 -0.12 9.88
C CYS A 57 -1.40 -0.38 8.43
N ASN A 58 -0.44 -0.61 7.52
CA ASN A 58 -0.76 -0.97 6.13
C ASN A 58 -1.22 -2.44 6.00
N PHE A 59 -0.87 -3.28 6.97
CA PHE A 59 -1.07 -4.73 6.90
C PHE A 59 -2.24 -5.22 7.74
N CYS A 60 -2.55 -4.51 8.83
CA CYS A 60 -3.56 -4.94 9.78
C CYS A 60 -4.49 -3.80 10.21
N THR A 61 -5.63 -4.20 10.78
CA THR A 61 -6.73 -3.38 11.25
C THR A 61 -6.63 -3.09 12.75
N ILE A 62 -5.46 -3.34 13.35
CA ILE A 62 -5.19 -3.04 14.76
C ILE A 62 -5.46 -1.56 15.02
N ARG A 63 -6.11 -1.28 16.14
CA ARG A 63 -6.38 0.09 16.56
C ARG A 63 -5.21 0.62 17.36
N LYS A 64 -4.99 1.93 17.32
CA LYS A 64 -3.93 2.62 18.08
C LYS A 64 -4.03 2.34 19.59
N ALA A 65 -5.24 2.22 20.12
CA ALA A 65 -5.49 1.85 21.52
C ALA A 65 -5.00 0.43 21.89
N GLN A 66 -4.79 -0.43 20.89
CA GLN A 66 -4.42 -1.83 21.03
C GLN A 66 -2.97 -2.07 20.57
N ILE A 67 -2.15 -1.03 20.42
CA ILE A 67 -0.79 -1.15 19.83
C ILE A 67 0.12 -2.10 20.62
N GLU A 68 -0.13 -2.27 21.92
CA GLU A 68 0.63 -3.17 22.81
C GLU A 68 0.12 -4.62 22.78
N GLU A 69 -0.95 -4.92 22.02
CA GLU A 69 -1.44 -6.30 21.86
C GLU A 69 -0.50 -7.09 20.95
N ILE A 70 0.48 -7.75 21.59
CA ILE A 70 1.45 -8.64 20.93
C ILE A 70 0.97 -10.08 21.10
N GLY A 71 0.64 -10.76 20.00
CA GLY A 71 0.24 -12.17 20.05
C GLY A 71 0.23 -12.87 18.69
N PRO A 72 0.23 -14.21 18.66
CA PRO A 72 0.25 -15.03 17.44
C PRO A 72 -1.02 -14.89 16.58
N GLN A 73 -2.00 -14.16 17.09
CA GLN A 73 -3.30 -13.98 16.49
C GLN A 73 -3.25 -12.83 15.47
N PHE A 74 -2.80 -13.14 14.25
CA PHE A 74 -2.91 -12.26 13.08
C PHE A 74 -4.39 -12.01 12.65
N HIS A 75 -5.34 -11.97 13.59
CA HIS A 75 -6.78 -11.78 13.36
C HIS A 75 -7.13 -10.42 12.76
N TYR A 76 -6.16 -9.50 12.72
CA TYR A 76 -6.35 -8.15 12.21
C TYR A 76 -5.91 -7.97 10.76
N ARG A 77 -5.60 -9.02 9.96
CA ARG A 77 -5.14 -8.76 8.58
C ARG A 77 -6.18 -7.95 7.78
N CYS A 78 -5.71 -6.93 7.06
CA CYS A 78 -6.58 -6.15 6.19
C CYS A 78 -7.12 -7.07 5.08
N SER A 79 -8.44 -7.22 4.99
CA SER A 79 -9.09 -7.98 3.92
C SER A 79 -9.31 -7.07 2.72
N TYR A 80 -9.07 -7.61 1.51
CA TYR A 80 -9.39 -6.94 0.26
C TYR A 80 -10.85 -6.46 0.19
N GLN A 81 -11.81 -7.30 0.58
CA GLN A 81 -13.24 -6.96 0.56
C GLN A 81 -13.53 -5.79 1.50
N ASN A 82 -13.01 -5.84 2.73
CA ASN A 82 -13.19 -4.77 3.71
C ASN A 82 -12.56 -3.46 3.22
N HIS A 83 -11.32 -3.53 2.72
CA HIS A 83 -10.62 -2.39 2.14
C HIS A 83 -11.41 -1.75 1.00
N LYS A 84 -11.77 -2.53 -0.04
CA LYS A 84 -12.56 -2.02 -1.18
C LYS A 84 -13.90 -1.45 -0.73
N SER A 85 -14.61 -2.10 0.19
CA SER A 85 -15.88 -1.57 0.70
C SER A 85 -15.73 -0.21 1.36
N THR A 86 -14.64 0.00 2.13
CA THR A 86 -14.34 1.27 2.79
C THR A 86 -13.92 2.34 1.78
N ILE A 87 -13.12 1.98 0.77
CA ILE A 87 -12.75 2.88 -0.33
C ILE A 87 -13.99 3.35 -1.10
N VAL A 88 -14.94 2.46 -1.41
CA VAL A 88 -16.20 2.82 -2.05
C VAL A 88 -17.01 3.77 -1.16
N LYS A 89 -17.15 3.47 0.14
CA LYS A 89 -17.81 4.38 1.09
C LYS A 89 -17.14 5.75 1.10
N TRP A 90 -15.81 5.81 1.08
CA TRP A 90 -15.05 7.05 1.04
C TRP A 90 -15.28 7.85 -0.26
N LEU A 91 -15.32 7.18 -1.41
CA LEU A 91 -15.55 7.83 -2.71
C LEU A 91 -16.90 8.56 -2.78
N TRP A 92 -17.96 7.92 -2.29
CA TRP A 92 -19.32 8.47 -2.30
C TRP A 92 -19.63 9.38 -1.11
N ALA A 93 -18.75 9.46 -0.12
CA ALA A 93 -18.92 10.29 1.06
C ALA A 93 -18.66 11.79 0.78
N SER A 94 -19.34 12.64 1.54
CA SER A 94 -19.07 14.08 1.59
C SER A 94 -17.66 14.38 2.14
N PRO A 95 -17.08 15.58 1.93
CA PRO A 95 -15.76 15.91 2.44
C PRO A 95 -15.60 15.71 3.97
N GLN A 96 -16.63 16.03 4.75
CA GLN A 96 -16.63 15.82 6.20
C GLN A 96 -16.66 14.33 6.56
N GLN A 97 -17.52 13.55 5.88
CA GLN A 97 -17.62 12.11 6.06
C GLN A 97 -16.33 11.39 5.64
N ARG A 98 -15.67 11.83 4.57
CA ARG A 98 -14.36 11.29 4.13
C ARG A 98 -13.32 11.40 5.24
N LYS A 99 -13.25 12.55 5.92
CA LYS A 99 -12.34 12.75 7.05
C LYS A 99 -12.65 11.78 8.19
N ALA A 100 -13.94 11.59 8.52
CA ALA A 100 -14.37 10.64 9.54
C ALA A 100 -14.03 9.19 9.18
N ILE A 101 -14.32 8.77 7.95
CA ILE A 101 -14.00 7.42 7.43
C ILE A 101 -12.50 7.18 7.46
N SER A 102 -11.69 8.13 6.97
CA SER A 102 -10.24 7.99 7.01
C SER A 102 -9.71 7.91 8.43
N SER A 103 -10.23 8.72 9.35
CA SER A 103 -9.83 8.67 10.75
C SER A 103 -10.14 7.33 11.43
N GLU A 104 -11.31 6.75 11.14
CA GLU A 104 -11.77 5.51 11.76
C GLU A 104 -11.11 4.26 11.14
N TYR A 105 -11.11 4.17 9.81
CA TYR A 105 -10.68 2.97 9.08
C TYR A 105 -9.26 3.05 8.51
N GLY A 106 -8.58 4.17 8.70
CA GLY A 106 -7.18 4.26 8.31
C GLY A 106 -6.91 4.40 6.81
N VAL A 107 -7.94 4.61 5.99
CA VAL A 107 -7.84 4.57 4.52
C VAL A 107 -8.53 5.75 3.84
N ARG A 108 -8.04 6.10 2.64
CA ARG A 108 -8.64 7.04 1.70
C ARG A 108 -8.43 6.52 0.28
N TYR A 109 -9.22 7.04 -0.66
CA TYR A 109 -9.03 6.70 -2.07
C TYR A 109 -7.63 7.12 -2.56
N SER A 110 -6.93 6.16 -3.17
CA SER A 110 -5.77 6.41 -4.03
C SER A 110 -6.16 6.13 -5.48
N ILE A 111 -5.53 6.84 -6.43
CA ILE A 111 -5.85 6.67 -7.84
C ILE A 111 -5.60 5.24 -8.36
N LEU A 112 -4.65 4.52 -7.76
CA LEU A 112 -4.35 3.12 -8.12
C LEU A 112 -5.47 2.15 -7.75
N GLU A 113 -6.38 2.52 -6.83
CA GLU A 113 -7.56 1.72 -6.51
C GLU A 113 -8.49 1.52 -7.70
N GLY A 114 -8.36 2.37 -8.73
CA GLY A 114 -9.09 2.23 -9.98
C GLY A 114 -8.55 1.15 -10.92
N LEU A 115 -7.38 0.56 -10.66
CA LEU A 115 -6.83 -0.55 -11.46
C LEU A 115 -7.54 -1.87 -11.09
N PRO A 116 -7.92 -2.70 -12.07
CA PRO A 116 -8.73 -3.90 -11.82
C PRO A 116 -8.00 -5.00 -11.04
N TYR A 117 -6.67 -5.06 -11.15
CA TYR A 117 -5.81 -6.03 -10.46
C TYR A 117 -5.22 -5.49 -9.14
N TRP A 118 -5.54 -4.25 -8.76
CA TRP A 118 -4.90 -3.61 -7.63
C TRP A 118 -5.49 -4.02 -6.28
N ASP A 119 -4.65 -4.64 -5.46
CA ASP A 119 -4.92 -4.98 -4.07
C ASP A 119 -3.86 -4.39 -3.14
N ALA A 120 -4.16 -3.21 -2.58
CA ALA A 120 -3.30 -2.52 -1.61
C ALA A 120 -3.00 -3.34 -0.35
N THR A 121 -3.81 -4.36 -0.03
CA THR A 121 -3.59 -5.21 1.15
C THR A 121 -2.53 -6.28 0.92
N ARG A 122 -2.12 -6.50 -0.34
CA ARG A 122 -1.18 -7.57 -0.74
C ARG A 122 0.04 -7.08 -1.53
N ILE A 123 -0.08 -5.97 -2.28
CA ILE A 123 0.98 -5.44 -3.14
C ILE A 123 2.10 -4.73 -2.35
N VAL A 124 1.83 -4.35 -1.10
CA VAL A 124 2.73 -3.56 -0.26
C VAL A 124 3.92 -4.37 0.23
N ASN A 125 5.12 -3.92 -0.13
CA ASN A 125 6.39 -4.38 0.44
C ASN A 125 7.12 -3.18 1.05
N LEU A 126 7.31 -3.19 2.36
CA LEU A 126 8.05 -2.12 3.02
C LEU A 126 9.54 -2.29 2.80
N ASP A 127 10.21 -1.20 2.43
CA ASP A 127 11.65 -1.19 2.28
C ASP A 127 12.35 -1.48 3.61
N ILE A 128 13.08 -2.60 3.66
CA ILE A 128 13.80 -3.06 4.85
C ILE A 128 14.91 -2.08 5.22
N MET A 129 15.64 -1.53 4.24
CA MET A 129 16.76 -0.64 4.53
C MET A 129 16.27 0.61 5.24
N HIS A 130 15.31 1.32 4.66
CA HIS A 130 14.85 2.59 5.22
C HIS A 130 13.99 2.43 6.48
N ASN A 131 13.17 1.38 6.57
CA ASN A 131 12.26 1.24 7.70
C ASN A 131 12.88 0.47 8.87
N LEU A 132 13.60 -0.63 8.60
CA LEU A 132 14.16 -1.48 9.66
C LEU A 132 15.59 -1.07 10.01
N ILE A 133 16.49 -0.95 9.04
CA ILE A 133 17.92 -0.74 9.31
C ILE A 133 18.19 0.71 9.74
N LEU A 134 17.75 1.68 8.93
CA LEU A 134 18.08 3.10 9.12
C LEU A 134 17.25 3.78 10.19
N VAL A 135 16.06 3.25 10.51
CA VAL A 135 15.17 3.82 11.53
C VAL A 135 15.14 2.94 12.76
N ILE A 136 14.50 1.77 12.71
CA ILE A 136 14.26 0.96 13.92
C ILE A 136 15.56 0.51 14.57
N LEU A 137 16.46 -0.13 13.83
CA LEU A 137 17.71 -0.65 14.37
C LEU A 137 18.62 0.48 14.84
N LYS A 138 18.74 1.54 14.04
CA LYS A 138 19.51 2.73 14.40
C LYS A 138 19.01 3.36 15.70
N ASP A 139 17.72 3.65 15.79
CA ASP A 139 17.11 4.27 16.97
C ASP A 139 17.22 3.35 18.19
N HIS A 140 17.02 2.04 18.01
CA HIS A 140 17.16 1.08 19.10
C HIS A 140 18.61 1.00 19.60
N ALA A 141 19.59 0.94 18.69
CA ALA A 141 21.00 0.93 19.04
C ALA A 141 21.40 2.21 19.80
N ALA A 142 20.98 3.38 19.31
CA ALA A 142 21.33 4.66 19.90
C ALA A 142 20.62 4.92 21.25
N PHE A 143 19.30 4.67 21.34
CA PHE A 143 18.49 5.10 22.49
C PHE A 143 18.18 3.99 23.50
N LYS A 144 18.24 2.71 23.11
CA LYS A 144 17.99 1.59 24.03
C LYS A 144 19.26 0.88 24.43
N LEU A 145 20.17 0.66 23.49
CA LEU A 145 21.44 -0.03 23.75
C LEU A 145 22.59 0.94 24.03
N CYS A 146 22.40 2.25 23.81
CA CYS A 146 23.41 3.29 24.00
C CYS A 146 24.73 3.00 23.25
N ILE A 147 24.63 2.35 22.09
CA ILE A 147 25.79 2.08 21.23
C ILE A 147 26.13 3.39 20.52
N PRO A 148 27.35 3.93 20.69
CA PRO A 148 27.75 5.17 20.04
C PRO A 148 27.84 4.95 18.51
N GLU A 149 27.41 5.93 17.73
CA GLU A 149 27.69 5.93 16.29
C GLU A 149 29.22 6.00 16.11
N SER A 150 29.80 5.01 15.44
CA SER A 150 31.19 5.08 15.00
C SER A 150 31.33 6.25 14.02
N LYS A 151 32.15 7.24 14.37
CA LYS A 151 32.50 8.36 13.50
C LYS A 151 33.14 7.89 12.19
#